data_AF-A0A3T1CZ69-F1
#
_entry.id   AF-A0A3T1CZ69-F1
#
_cell.length_a   1.000
_cell.length_b   1.000
_cell.length_c   1.000
_cell.angle_alpha   90.00
_cell.angle_beta   90.00
_cell.angle_gamma   90.00
#
_symmetry.space_group_name_H-M   'P 1'
#
loop_
_entity.id
_entity.type
_entity.pdbx_description
1 polymer ?
#
loop_
_entity_poly.entity_id
_entity_poly.type
_entity_poly.pdbx_seq_one_letter_code
_entity_poly.pdbx_strand_id
1 'polypeptide(L)'
;MLRNIGLPPEPTDSTCAIRGIGGSEIVFFKTVNFLKIEEIQLDHFEIEVGEMNYGFEINGILGFDFMRIEGVIIDTEMLEIHKK
;
A
#
# COMPACT_ATOMS: atom_id res chain seq x y z
N MET A 1 -11.79 -9.87 -1.71
CA MET A 1 -10.72 -9.40 -2.61
C MET A 1 -9.39 -10.09 -2.30
N LEU A 2 -8.81 -9.92 -1.11
CA LEU A 2 -7.50 -10.49 -0.73
C LEU A 2 -7.41 -12.03 -0.80
N ARG A 3 -8.44 -12.73 -0.33
CA ARG A 3 -8.52 -14.20 -0.49
C ARG A 3 -8.50 -14.65 -1.95
N ASN A 4 -9.04 -13.84 -2.86
CA ASN A 4 -9.14 -14.18 -4.28
C ASN A 4 -7.81 -13.95 -5.02
N ILE A 5 -6.92 -13.12 -4.46
CA ILE A 5 -5.56 -12.88 -4.98
C ILE A 5 -4.50 -13.67 -4.21
N GLY A 6 -4.91 -14.67 -3.40
CA GLY A 6 -3.98 -15.55 -2.67
C GLY A 6 -3.32 -14.91 -1.43
N LEU A 7 -3.87 -13.82 -0.90
CA LEU A 7 -3.35 -13.11 0.28
C LEU A 7 -4.37 -13.13 1.45
N PRO A 8 -4.81 -14.30 1.94
CA PRO A 8 -5.69 -14.35 3.11
C PRO A 8 -4.96 -13.81 4.36
N PRO A 9 -5.68 -13.22 5.33
CA PRO A 9 -5.10 -12.93 6.64
C PRO A 9 -4.61 -14.22 7.31
N GLU A 10 -3.42 -14.18 7.90
CA GLU A 10 -2.78 -15.29 8.60
C GLU A 10 -2.64 -15.00 10.10
N PRO A 11 -2.70 -16.01 10.99
CA PRO A 11 -2.57 -15.79 12.44
C PRO A 11 -1.22 -15.20 12.88
N THR A 12 -0.21 -15.28 12.01
CA THR A 12 1.14 -14.73 12.22
C THR A 12 1.27 -13.29 11.76
N ASP A 13 0.27 -12.74 11.07
CA ASP A 13 0.29 -11.36 10.61
C ASP A 13 0.23 -10.42 11.82
N SER A 14 1.17 -9.49 11.88
CA SER A 14 1.19 -8.47 12.93
C SER A 14 0.13 -7.42 12.65
N THR A 15 -0.48 -6.88 13.72
CA THR A 15 -1.47 -5.80 13.62
C THR A 15 -0.94 -4.51 14.24
N CYS A 16 -1.38 -3.37 13.70
CA CYS A 16 -1.06 -2.05 14.22
C CYS A 16 -2.23 -1.10 14.06
N ALA A 17 -2.29 -0.10 14.94
CA ALA A 17 -3.21 1.02 14.81
C ALA A 17 -2.55 2.15 14.01
N ILE A 18 -3.00 2.39 12.79
CA ILE A 18 -2.62 3.57 12.00
C ILE A 18 -3.52 4.75 12.35
N ARG A 19 -3.04 5.98 12.13
CA ARG A 19 -3.73 7.22 12.51
C ARG A 19 -3.74 8.23 11.37
N GLY A 20 -4.89 8.90 11.17
CA GLY A 20 -5.07 9.93 10.15
C GLY A 20 -6.20 10.91 10.50
N ILE A 21 -6.64 11.70 9.52
CA ILE A 21 -7.65 12.75 9.70
C ILE A 21 -9.05 12.19 10.10
N GLY A 22 -9.28 10.88 9.94
CA GLY A 22 -10.50 10.18 10.35
C GLY A 22 -10.42 9.41 11.68
N GLY A 23 -9.31 9.51 12.43
CA GLY A 23 -9.10 8.74 13.67
C GLY A 23 -8.06 7.65 13.52
N SER A 24 -8.30 6.48 14.12
CA SER A 24 -7.39 5.33 14.07
C SER A 24 -8.07 4.08 13.53
N GLU A 25 -7.34 3.33 12.71
CA GLU A 25 -7.77 2.09 12.08
C GLU A 25 -6.80 0.96 12.46
N ILE A 26 -7.33 -0.24 12.69
CA ILE A 26 -6.50 -1.43 12.88
C ILE A 26 -6.24 -2.06 11.52
N VAL A 27 -4.97 -2.14 11.15
CA VAL A 27 -4.49 -2.83 9.96
C VAL A 27 -3.67 -4.05 10.35
N PHE A 28 -3.52 -4.98 9.41
CA PHE A 28 -2.50 -6.02 9.50
C PHE A 28 -1.47 -5.86 8.40
N PHE A 29 -0.23 -6.29 8.68
CA PHE A 29 0.86 -6.26 7.72
C PHE A 29 0.96 -7.57 6.96
N LYS A 30 1.32 -7.49 5.69
CA LYS A 30 1.64 -8.67 4.88
C LYS A 30 2.79 -8.38 3.93
N THR A 31 3.73 -9.32 3.80
CA THR A 31 4.76 -9.24 2.77
C THR A 31 4.25 -9.89 1.49
N VAL A 32 4.23 -9.13 0.39
CA VAL A 32 3.91 -9.64 -0.95
C VAL A 32 5.17 -9.98 -1.72
N ASN A 33 5.09 -10.91 -2.67
CA ASN A 33 6.25 -11.30 -3.47
C ASN A 33 6.81 -10.14 -4.28
N PHE A 34 5.93 -9.32 -4.85
CA PHE A 34 6.30 -8.08 -5.51
C PHE A 34 5.14 -7.08 -5.49
N LEU A 35 5.48 -5.81 -5.57
CA LEU A 35 4.59 -4.70 -5.90
C LEU A 35 5.08 -4.07 -7.19
N LYS A 36 4.21 -3.94 -8.19
CA LYS A 36 4.57 -3.41 -9.51
C LYS A 36 3.63 -2.28 -9.91
N ILE A 37 4.24 -1.14 -10.28
CA ILE A 37 3.57 0.02 -10.86
C ILE A 37 4.29 0.31 -12.18
N GLU A 38 3.62 0.03 -13.30
CA GLU A 38 4.19 0.14 -14.65
C GLU A 38 5.56 -0.57 -14.76
N GLU A 39 6.65 0.19 -14.92
CA GLU A 39 8.02 -0.33 -15.06
C GLU A 39 8.76 -0.44 -13.71
N ILE A 40 8.16 0.06 -12.63
CA ILE A 40 8.73 0.05 -11.29
C ILE A 40 8.26 -1.21 -10.55
N GLN A 41 9.20 -2.07 -10.16
CA GLN A 41 8.92 -3.28 -9.39
C GLN A 41 9.79 -3.32 -8.13
N LEU A 42 9.14 -3.54 -6.98
CA LEU A 42 9.78 -3.86 -5.72
C LEU A 42 9.43 -5.28 -5.31
N ASP A 43 10.46 -6.09 -5.05
CA ASP A 43 10.29 -7.46 -4.56
C ASP A 43 10.21 -7.47 -3.03
N HIS A 44 9.49 -8.44 -2.47
CA HIS A 44 9.36 -8.65 -1.02
C HIS A 44 8.93 -7.40 -0.25
N PHE A 45 7.89 -6.74 -0.74
CA PHE A 45 7.40 -5.48 -0.19
C PHE A 45 6.34 -5.73 0.89
N GLU A 46 6.40 -4.98 2.00
CA GLU A 46 5.38 -5.03 3.06
C GLU A 46 4.22 -4.10 2.73
N ILE A 47 2.99 -4.59 2.88
CA ILE A 47 1.78 -3.81 2.69
C ILE A 47 0.95 -3.77 3.98
N GLU A 48 0.20 -2.69 4.14
CA GLU A 48 -0.83 -2.53 5.16
C GLU A 48 -2.20 -2.86 4.59
N VAL A 49 -2.96 -3.67 5.32
CA VAL A 49 -4.29 -4.08 4.90
C VAL A 49 -5.33 -3.68 5.94
N GLY A 50 -6.25 -2.81 5.51
CA GLY A 50 -7.34 -2.27 6.32
C GLY A 50 -8.72 -2.39 5.66
N GLU A 51 -9.73 -1.81 6.29
CA GLU A 51 -11.11 -1.71 5.79
C GLU A 51 -11.23 -0.66 4.67
N MET A 52 -10.41 0.40 4.72
CA MET A 52 -10.37 1.49 3.74
C MET A 52 -11.73 2.18 3.48
N ASN A 53 -12.65 2.16 4.45
CA ASN A 53 -13.99 2.73 4.34
C ASN A 53 -13.99 4.24 4.64
N TYR A 54 -13.43 5.04 3.73
CA TYR A 54 -13.26 6.49 3.89
C TYR A 54 -14.40 7.34 3.31
N GLY A 55 -15.49 6.73 2.84
CA GLY A 55 -16.63 7.44 2.25
C GLY A 55 -16.47 7.82 0.77
N PHE A 56 -15.42 7.34 0.11
CA PHE A 56 -15.20 7.44 -1.34
C PHE A 56 -14.43 6.21 -1.83
N GLU A 57 -14.50 5.93 -3.14
CA GLU A 57 -13.83 4.78 -3.73
C GLU A 57 -12.32 5.03 -3.90
N ILE A 58 -11.51 4.14 -3.33
CA ILE A 58 -10.05 4.13 -3.47
C ILE A 58 -9.60 2.68 -3.58
N ASN A 59 -8.68 2.39 -4.50
CA ASN A 59 -8.15 1.04 -4.69
C ASN A 59 -7.00 0.69 -3.72
N GLY A 60 -6.28 1.71 -3.25
CA GLY A 60 -5.08 1.55 -2.45
C GLY A 60 -4.45 2.91 -2.14
N ILE A 61 -3.53 2.92 -1.18
CA ILE A 61 -2.69 4.08 -0.88
C ILE A 61 -1.25 3.70 -1.24
N LEU A 62 -0.58 4.53 -2.04
CA LEU A 62 0.85 4.36 -2.30
C LEU A 62 1.65 5.02 -1.18
N GLY A 63 2.35 4.21 -0.40
CA GLY A 63 3.16 4.67 0.73
C GLY A 63 4.43 5.41 0.31
N PHE A 64 4.92 6.28 1.20
CA PHE A 64 6.19 7.00 1.01
C PHE A 64 7.42 6.10 1.05
N ASP A 65 7.32 4.95 1.72
CA ASP A 65 8.32 3.89 1.71
C ASP A 65 8.63 3.38 0.30
N PHE A 66 7.60 3.04 -0.50
CA PHE A 66 7.76 2.69 -1.91
C PHE A 66 8.45 3.83 -2.67
N MET A 67 7.91 5.04 -2.51
CA MET A 67 8.41 6.23 -3.22
C MET A 67 9.88 6.52 -2.91
N ARG A 68 10.27 6.38 -1.64
CA ARG A 68 11.64 6.62 -1.17
C ARG A 68 12.61 5.56 -1.65
N ILE A 69 12.22 4.28 -1.66
CA ILE A 69 13.08 3.17 -2.11
C ILE A 69 13.41 3.34 -3.60
N GLU A 70 12.41 3.64 -4.43
CA GLU A 70 12.59 3.78 -5.88
C GLU A 70 13.04 5.18 -6.31
N GLY A 71 13.01 6.16 -5.40
CA GLY A 71 13.40 7.54 -5.68
C GLY A 71 12.48 8.21 -6.71
N VAL A 72 11.17 7.95 -6.61
CA VAL A 72 10.20 8.45 -7.58
C VAL A 72 10.04 9.97 -7.50
N ILE A 73 9.78 10.58 -8.66
CA ILE A 73 9.39 11.97 -8.81
C ILE A 73 7.86 12.01 -8.92
N ILE A 74 7.20 12.81 -8.08
CA ILE A 74 5.75 13.03 -8.16
C ILE A 74 5.50 14.23 -9.06
N ASP A 75 4.90 14.01 -10.22
CA ASP A 75 4.42 15.08 -11.09
C ASP A 75 2.97 15.43 -10.72
N THR A 76 2.80 16.58 -10.07
CA THR A 76 1.49 17.04 -9.61
C THR A 76 0.68 17.77 -10.70
N GLU A 77 1.30 18.14 -11.82
CA GLU A 77 0.60 18.75 -12.96
C GLU A 77 -0.08 17.65 -13.78
N MET A 78 0.64 16.56 -14.05
CA MET A 78 0.15 15.40 -14.79
C MET A 78 -0.57 14.37 -13.92
N LEU A 79 -0.38 14.42 -12.60
CA LEU A 79 -0.84 13.41 -11.64
C LEU A 79 -0.21 12.03 -11.89
N GLU A 80 1.09 12.03 -12.18
CA GLU A 80 1.87 10.84 -12.52
C GLU A 80 3.06 10.66 -11.56
N ILE A 81 3.66 9.46 -11.57
CA ILE A 81 4.95 9.20 -10.93
C ILE A 81 5.99 8.81 -11.97
N HIS A 82 7.21 9.30 -11.81
CA HIS A 82 8.33 8.98 -12.70
C HIS A 82 9.48 8.36 -11.92
N LYS A 83 10.23 7.48 -12.57
CA LYS A 83 11.54 7.07 -12.07
C LYS A 83 12.57 8.14 -12.42
N LYS A 84 13.52 8.37 -11.52
CA LYS A 84 14.65 9.27 -11.76
C LYS A 84 15.53 8.77 -12.90
#